data_AF-A0A7Y5E355-F1
#
_entry.id   AF-A0A7Y5E355-F1
#
_cell.length_a   1.000
_cell.length_b   1.000
_cell.length_c   1.000
_cell.angle_alpha   90.00
_cell.angle_beta   90.00
_cell.angle_gamma   90.00
#
_symmetry.space_group_name_H-M   'P 1'
#
loop_
_entity.id
_entity.type
_entity.pdbx_description
1 polymer ?
#
loop_
_entity_poly.entity_id
_entity_poly.type
_entity_poly.pdbx_seq_one_letter_code
_entity_poly.pdbx_strand_id
1 'polypeptide(L)'
;MRLRSFVAFPLAGLVVLASSSACTEDDAGETDVGNLTDAELARTALAAMGAKFDGKEHTDGLCQNCHDTSNRTTFTKWATRYKETMATLKDESKSADVRVASMLRDPAKTDSGFESGKIGILTAGAHLGLAPYVKKDKHPVTYAQNELLQKLFAGKPELFQQFKNETLMPVEYRFDRFSPGQYEAVVTWMTKGMPELNTLIPDAGRPTTCVDDFTKLKDHPTRIRTKAWSTVNAEARLPMFACEATATDPSTCFKQTFGGKDVFPDATATAYGKTWSANGDTLRIAQDMGTQSTYYWSRTSADGRFFATGGSGGRSVIVDLAANLDPAGPKTRFISAKANYDPDFFPSNKAFMFQGTSKGGVVCAQSLLTNPATTQISFEEPQCSKLDQISLYQTVAQAQGDNEFSDIFVINNTFASDNPSLTSSAKDLTLSAGPESTARIAIGVSTGTEGGYKVGEVQTVPLPFQGDTMASRSLELLGSRVAGEGKMLGYAITRLTTTKTAAGYKFGATPVGRICMAGNKANFSFDERFLVTHHYLTREDFASDAEFAPYKDKGASDIYMADFVTGKKTRISRMNAGQFAIFPHFRSDGWIMFEVRDAVQNKVFVVAADAAIRAAKATPTP
;
A
#
# COMPACT_ATOMS: atom_id res chain seq x y z
N MET A 1 -56.93 4.88 36.09
CA MET A 1 -57.14 5.44 37.44
C MET A 1 -55.81 6.01 37.93
N ARG A 2 -55.82 7.26 38.43
CA ARG A 2 -54.70 8.12 38.86
C ARG A 2 -53.97 8.94 37.77
N LEU A 3 -54.54 10.13 37.55
CA LEU A 3 -53.91 11.34 37.00
C LEU A 3 -52.91 11.95 37.99
N ARG A 4 -51.90 12.66 37.46
CA ARG A 4 -51.21 13.80 38.09
C ARG A 4 -51.02 14.84 36.97
N SER A 5 -51.86 15.86 36.88
CA SER A 5 -51.82 17.17 37.54
C SER A 5 -50.61 18.02 37.17
N PHE A 6 -50.90 18.97 36.27
CA PHE A 6 -50.14 20.14 35.86
C PHE A 6 -49.94 21.11 37.03
N VAL A 7 -48.76 21.76 37.07
CA VAL A 7 -48.57 23.05 37.74
C VAL A 7 -47.89 23.97 36.72
N ALA A 8 -48.57 25.08 36.43
CA ALA A 8 -48.11 26.18 35.60
C ALA A 8 -47.70 27.36 36.51
N PHE A 9 -46.65 28.08 36.14
CA PHE A 9 -46.33 29.45 36.59
C PHE A 9 -45.45 30.13 35.51
N PRO A 10 -45.38 31.47 35.44
CA PRO A 10 -45.74 32.22 34.24
C PRO A 10 -44.53 32.89 33.57
N LEU A 11 -44.78 33.36 32.35
CA LEU A 11 -43.93 34.29 31.61
C LEU A 11 -43.51 35.49 32.47
N ALA A 12 -42.20 35.69 32.63
CA ALA A 12 -41.59 36.98 32.85
C ALA A 12 -40.71 37.29 31.63
N GLY A 13 -41.11 38.31 30.87
CA GLY A 13 -40.33 38.81 29.75
C GLY A 13 -39.02 39.44 30.24
N LEU A 14 -37.90 38.97 29.71
CA LEU A 14 -36.64 39.70 29.73
C LEU A 14 -36.25 39.99 28.28
N VAL A 15 -36.26 41.28 27.94
CA VAL A 15 -35.65 41.83 26.74
C VAL A 15 -34.15 41.57 26.84
N VAL A 16 -33.64 40.60 26.10
CA VAL A 16 -32.19 40.44 25.89
C VAL A 16 -31.83 41.28 24.67
N LEU A 17 -31.19 42.42 24.95
CA LEU A 17 -30.49 43.24 23.96
C LEU A 17 -29.54 42.35 23.15
N ALA A 18 -29.68 42.43 21.83
CA ALA A 18 -28.72 41.89 20.88
C ALA A 18 -27.39 42.66 21.04
N SER A 19 -26.52 42.18 21.93
CA SER A 19 -25.10 42.46 21.83
C SER A 19 -24.56 41.60 20.69
N SER A 20 -24.49 42.21 19.51
CA SER A 20 -23.59 41.80 18.44
C SER A 20 -22.17 41.79 18.99
N SER A 21 -21.76 40.67 19.60
CA SER A 21 -20.35 40.35 19.72
C SER A 21 -19.86 40.12 18.31
N ALA A 22 -19.30 41.16 17.70
CA ALA A 22 -18.37 40.99 16.60
C ALA A 22 -17.39 39.90 17.04
N CYS A 23 -17.40 38.77 16.32
CA CYS A 23 -16.31 37.82 16.37
C CYS A 23 -15.09 38.59 15.89
N THR A 24 -14.36 39.21 16.82
CA THR A 24 -12.98 39.61 16.57
C THR A 24 -12.26 38.33 16.19
N GLU A 25 -11.77 38.28 14.96
CA GLU A 25 -10.77 37.33 14.54
C GLU A 25 -9.61 37.44 15.53
N ASP A 26 -9.52 36.49 16.48
CA ASP A 26 -8.35 36.34 17.32
C ASP A 26 -7.21 35.83 16.44
N ASP A 27 -6.61 36.78 15.71
CA ASP A 27 -5.34 36.70 14.98
C ASP A 27 -4.13 36.50 15.93
N ALA A 28 -4.36 36.39 17.25
CA ALA A 28 -3.36 36.47 18.30
C ALA A 28 -2.49 35.21 18.49
N GLY A 29 -2.61 34.20 17.62
CA GLY A 29 -1.88 32.93 17.73
C GLY A 29 -1.21 32.42 16.46
N GLU A 30 -1.28 33.17 15.35
CA GLU A 30 -0.72 32.71 14.07
C GLU A 30 0.73 33.19 13.88
N THR A 31 1.64 32.25 13.58
CA THR A 31 3.07 32.53 13.43
C THR A 31 3.33 33.37 12.19
N ASP A 32 3.85 34.59 12.37
CA ASP A 32 4.35 35.41 11.26
C ASP A 32 5.73 34.91 10.81
N VAL A 33 5.71 34.13 9.73
CA VAL A 33 6.89 33.47 9.15
C VAL A 33 7.92 34.47 8.62
N GLY A 34 7.50 35.69 8.26
CA GLY A 34 8.38 36.73 7.71
C GLY A 34 9.46 37.22 8.68
N ASN A 35 9.22 37.07 9.98
CA ASN A 35 10.11 37.56 11.04
C ASN A 35 10.99 36.46 11.67
N LEU A 36 10.84 35.21 11.25
CA LEU A 36 11.61 34.09 11.80
C LEU A 36 13.01 34.05 11.21
N THR A 37 14.02 33.84 12.07
CA THR A 37 15.35 33.40 11.63
C THR A 37 15.27 32.02 10.98
N ASP A 38 16.28 31.64 10.19
CA ASP A 38 16.27 30.32 9.53
C ASP A 38 16.21 29.15 10.54
N ALA A 39 16.80 29.31 11.73
CA ALA A 39 16.73 28.33 12.81
C ALA A 39 15.32 28.25 13.43
N GLU A 40 14.68 29.39 13.70
CA GLU A 40 13.30 29.42 14.21
C GLU A 40 12.30 28.88 13.20
N LEU A 41 12.49 29.23 11.93
CA LEU A 41 11.71 28.74 10.79
C LEU A 41 11.81 27.22 10.68
N ALA A 42 13.03 26.66 10.72
CA ALA A 42 13.24 25.22 10.65
C ALA A 42 12.54 24.49 11.80
N ARG A 43 12.67 24.99 13.03
CA ARG A 43 12.03 24.41 14.22
C ARG A 43 10.50 24.49 14.15
N THR A 44 9.97 25.62 13.69
CA THR A 44 8.53 25.83 13.50
C THR A 44 7.97 24.85 12.45
N ALA A 45 8.63 24.75 11.29
CA ALA A 45 8.23 23.83 10.23
C ALA A 45 8.31 22.37 10.66
N LEU A 46 9.41 21.96 11.30
CA LEU A 46 9.62 20.61 11.80
C LEU A 46 8.60 20.25 12.89
N ALA A 47 8.33 21.16 13.82
CA ALA A 47 7.31 20.94 14.86
C ALA A 47 5.91 20.77 14.26
N ALA A 48 5.53 21.60 13.28
CA ALA A 48 4.24 21.48 12.59
C ALA A 48 4.10 20.11 11.89
N MET A 49 5.16 19.61 11.27
CA MET A 49 5.15 18.28 10.64
C MET A 49 5.21 17.13 11.66
N GLY A 50 5.61 17.39 12.91
CA GLY A 50 5.81 16.34 13.89
C GLY A 50 7.16 15.63 13.78
N ALA A 51 8.20 16.36 13.40
CA ALA A 51 9.55 15.81 13.48
C ALA A 51 10.02 15.86 14.94
N LYS A 52 10.73 14.82 15.37
CA LYS A 52 11.44 14.84 16.65
C LYS A 52 12.79 15.49 16.47
N PHE A 53 13.08 16.53 17.24
CA PHE A 53 14.38 17.19 17.29
C PHE A 53 14.65 17.68 18.72
N ASP A 54 15.91 17.92 19.07
CA ASP A 54 16.34 18.31 20.43
C ASP A 54 15.83 17.37 21.55
N GLY A 55 15.63 16.08 21.22
CA GLY A 55 15.11 15.08 22.17
C GLY A 55 13.64 15.28 22.56
N LYS A 56 12.90 16.18 21.90
CA LYS A 56 11.49 16.45 22.17
C LYS A 56 10.60 15.85 21.10
N GLU A 57 9.58 15.12 21.53
CA GLU A 57 8.47 14.73 20.65
C GLU A 57 7.51 15.90 20.52
N HIS A 58 7.06 16.14 19.29
CA HIS A 58 6.10 17.17 18.97
C HIS A 58 4.76 16.49 18.66
N THR A 59 4.05 16.09 19.71
CA THR A 59 2.81 15.29 19.62
C THR A 59 1.69 15.97 18.83
N ASP A 60 1.76 17.28 18.67
CA ASP A 60 0.78 18.09 17.93
C ASP A 60 1.06 18.10 16.41
N GLY A 61 2.15 17.47 15.98
CA GLY A 61 2.55 17.40 14.59
C GLY A 61 1.63 16.53 13.72
N LEU A 62 1.30 17.02 12.54
CA LEU A 62 0.22 16.45 11.73
C LEU A 62 0.67 15.33 10.79
N CYS A 63 1.91 15.38 10.30
CA CYS A 63 2.40 14.43 9.27
C CYS A 63 2.90 13.10 9.86
N GLN A 64 3.42 13.11 11.09
CA GLN A 64 3.99 11.94 11.78
C GLN A 64 3.00 10.77 11.97
N ASN A 65 1.70 11.06 11.94
CA ASN A 65 0.65 10.03 12.06
C ASN A 65 0.60 9.09 10.85
N CYS A 66 1.08 9.55 9.69
CA CYS A 66 1.04 8.81 8.43
C CYS A 66 2.43 8.60 7.80
N HIS A 67 3.41 9.43 8.17
CA HIS A 67 4.73 9.48 7.56
C HIS A 67 5.83 9.43 8.60
N ASP A 68 6.97 8.87 8.21
CA ASP A 68 8.18 8.95 9.02
C ASP A 68 8.86 10.31 8.82
N THR A 69 8.74 11.14 9.86
CA THR A 69 9.33 12.48 9.97
C THR A 69 10.66 12.47 10.74
N SER A 70 11.20 11.30 11.07
CA SER A 70 12.48 11.15 11.78
C SER A 70 13.70 11.16 10.83
N ASN A 71 13.51 11.42 9.53
CA ASN A 71 14.58 11.35 8.55
C ASN A 71 14.54 12.44 7.48
N ARG A 72 15.72 12.80 6.99
CA ARG A 72 15.93 13.84 5.97
C ARG A 72 15.38 13.44 4.60
N THR A 73 15.39 12.15 4.27
CA THR A 73 14.93 11.66 2.96
C THR A 73 13.47 12.01 2.71
N THR A 74 12.60 11.89 3.72
CA THR A 74 11.20 12.30 3.65
C THR A 74 11.07 13.78 3.28
N PHE A 75 11.70 14.67 4.05
CA PHE A 75 11.61 16.12 3.83
C PHE A 75 12.18 16.56 2.48
N THR A 76 13.37 16.06 2.13
CA THR A 76 14.00 16.34 0.83
C THR A 76 13.12 15.89 -0.34
N LYS A 77 12.52 14.69 -0.25
CA LYS A 77 11.60 14.20 -1.28
C LYS A 77 10.39 15.14 -1.45
N TRP A 78 9.76 15.57 -0.36
CA TRP A 78 8.62 16.47 -0.42
C TRP A 78 8.98 17.84 -0.99
N ALA A 79 10.10 18.42 -0.55
CA ALA A 79 10.58 19.71 -1.04
C ALA A 79 10.95 19.66 -2.53
N THR A 80 11.64 18.62 -2.98
CA THR A 80 11.98 18.43 -4.39
C THR A 80 10.72 18.31 -5.24
N ARG A 81 9.76 17.46 -4.86
CA ARG A 81 8.50 17.30 -5.60
C ARG A 81 7.67 18.58 -5.65
N TYR A 82 7.62 19.30 -4.54
CA TYR A 82 6.98 20.61 -4.49
C TYR A 82 7.63 21.59 -5.46
N LYS A 83 8.97 21.70 -5.44
CA LYS A 83 9.71 22.60 -6.33
C LYS A 83 9.52 22.25 -7.81
N GLU A 84 9.63 20.97 -8.17
CA GLU A 84 9.39 20.46 -9.53
C GLU A 84 7.96 20.77 -10.00
N THR A 85 6.98 20.53 -9.13
CA THR A 85 5.56 20.80 -9.42
C THR A 85 5.34 22.30 -9.62
N MET A 86 5.77 23.14 -8.68
CA MET A 86 5.59 24.59 -8.79
C MET A 86 6.32 25.18 -9.99
N ALA A 87 7.48 24.65 -10.37
CA ALA A 87 8.16 25.05 -11.61
C ALA A 87 7.30 24.72 -12.84
N THR A 88 6.69 23.52 -12.88
CA THR A 88 5.79 23.12 -13.96
C THR A 88 4.52 23.97 -14.00
N LEU A 89 3.90 24.26 -12.85
CA LEU A 89 2.67 25.05 -12.78
C LEU A 89 2.89 26.53 -13.17
N LYS A 90 4.08 27.07 -12.90
CA LYS A 90 4.48 28.44 -13.26
C LYS A 90 4.98 28.59 -14.69
N ASP A 91 5.22 27.50 -15.41
CA ASP A 91 5.69 27.51 -16.80
C ASP A 91 4.56 27.97 -17.74
N GLU A 92 4.43 29.28 -17.94
CA GLU A 92 3.41 29.88 -18.80
C GLU A 92 3.61 29.58 -20.30
N SER A 93 4.74 28.96 -20.69
CA SER A 93 4.91 28.44 -22.06
C SER A 93 4.02 27.24 -22.35
N LYS A 94 3.51 26.56 -21.31
CA LYS A 94 2.57 25.44 -21.40
C LYS A 94 1.13 25.91 -21.20
N SER A 95 0.18 25.26 -21.85
CA SER A 95 -1.25 25.52 -21.58
C SER A 95 -1.62 25.15 -20.13
N ALA A 96 -2.71 25.71 -19.61
CA ALA A 96 -3.21 25.35 -18.28
C ALA A 96 -3.50 23.83 -18.19
N ASP A 97 -4.00 23.24 -19.27
CA ASP A 97 -4.37 21.82 -19.33
C ASP A 97 -3.16 20.90 -19.21
N VAL A 98 -2.05 21.22 -19.88
CA VAL A 98 -0.80 20.46 -19.76
C VAL A 98 -0.24 20.59 -18.34
N ARG A 99 -0.34 21.77 -17.73
CA ARG A 99 0.11 22.01 -16.36
C ARG A 99 -0.73 21.23 -15.34
N VAL A 100 -2.06 21.23 -15.48
CA VAL A 100 -2.96 20.44 -14.63
C VAL A 100 -2.72 18.94 -14.84
N ALA A 101 -2.60 18.49 -16.09
CA ALA A 101 -2.35 17.08 -16.42
C ALA A 101 -1.04 16.55 -15.82
N SER A 102 -0.03 17.41 -15.61
CA SER A 102 1.23 17.01 -14.95
C SER A 102 1.05 16.47 -13.52
N MET A 103 -0.06 16.83 -12.86
CA MET A 103 -0.40 16.37 -11.50
C MET A 103 -1.25 15.07 -11.49
N LEU A 104 -1.73 14.63 -12.66
CA LEU A 104 -2.44 13.37 -12.81
C LEU A 104 -1.48 12.19 -12.69
N ARG A 105 -1.98 11.03 -12.24
CA ARG A 105 -1.20 9.78 -12.15
C ARG A 105 -0.63 9.39 -13.51
N ASP A 106 -1.44 9.49 -14.56
CA ASP A 106 -1.03 9.41 -15.96
C ASP A 106 -1.38 10.73 -16.68
N PRO A 107 -0.39 11.58 -17.00
CA PRO A 107 -0.63 12.85 -17.69
C PRO A 107 -1.27 12.69 -19.07
N ALA A 108 -1.20 11.51 -19.69
CA ALA A 108 -1.85 11.23 -20.96
C ALA A 108 -3.33 10.83 -20.81
N LYS A 109 -3.81 10.55 -19.59
CA LYS A 109 -5.17 10.09 -19.31
C LYS A 109 -5.84 10.99 -18.27
N THR A 110 -6.82 11.78 -18.72
CA THR A 110 -7.57 12.72 -17.89
C THR A 110 -8.39 12.05 -16.78
N ASP A 111 -8.73 10.78 -16.93
CA ASP A 111 -9.48 9.99 -15.95
C ASP A 111 -8.60 9.20 -14.97
N SER A 112 -7.27 9.34 -15.07
CA SER A 112 -6.34 8.61 -14.19
C SER A 112 -6.37 9.11 -12.73
N GLY A 113 -6.99 10.25 -12.47
CA GLY A 113 -7.03 10.90 -11.15
C GLY A 113 -5.69 11.54 -10.77
N PHE A 114 -5.71 12.39 -9.75
CA PHE A 114 -4.54 13.08 -9.20
C PHE A 114 -3.74 12.18 -8.25
N GLU A 115 -2.44 12.45 -8.14
CA GLU A 115 -1.53 11.68 -7.30
C GLU A 115 -0.75 12.59 -6.33
N SER A 116 -1.05 12.49 -5.03
CA SER A 116 -0.35 13.26 -3.98
C SER A 116 1.18 13.10 -4.03
N GLY A 117 1.66 11.91 -4.38
CA GLY A 117 3.09 11.62 -4.49
C GLY A 117 3.83 12.43 -5.57
N LYS A 118 3.12 12.96 -6.58
CA LYS A 118 3.71 13.82 -7.62
C LYS A 118 3.91 15.25 -7.15
N ILE A 119 3.03 15.74 -6.28
CA ILE A 119 2.96 17.16 -5.91
C ILE A 119 3.68 17.51 -4.60
N GLY A 120 4.20 16.51 -3.88
CA GLY A 120 4.98 16.72 -2.66
C GLY A 120 4.15 17.37 -1.56
N ILE A 121 4.74 18.32 -0.82
CA ILE A 121 4.05 18.98 0.31
C ILE A 121 2.81 19.79 -0.12
N LEU A 122 2.66 20.10 -1.42
CA LEU A 122 1.47 20.81 -1.96
C LEU A 122 0.16 20.15 -1.51
N THR A 123 0.16 18.82 -1.41
CA THR A 123 -0.97 17.99 -0.98
C THR A 123 -1.52 18.42 0.39
N ALA A 124 -0.66 18.89 1.30
CA ALA A 124 -1.02 19.26 2.66
C ALA A 124 -1.61 20.68 2.78
N GLY A 125 -1.48 21.50 1.73
CA GLY A 125 -2.07 22.84 1.65
C GLY A 125 -3.20 22.98 0.62
N ALA A 126 -3.46 21.94 -0.18
CA ALA A 126 -4.46 21.99 -1.25
C ALA A 126 -5.89 22.29 -0.75
N HIS A 127 -6.21 21.96 0.50
CA HIS A 127 -7.51 22.27 1.09
C HIS A 127 -7.72 23.75 1.37
N LEU A 128 -6.65 24.50 1.64
CA LEU A 128 -6.69 25.88 2.13
C LEU A 128 -7.36 26.83 1.11
N GLY A 129 -7.02 26.71 -0.18
CA GLY A 129 -7.53 27.60 -1.23
C GLY A 129 -7.31 29.10 -0.91
N LEU A 130 -8.13 29.97 -1.49
CA LEU A 130 -8.20 31.40 -1.12
C LEU A 130 -9.30 31.63 -0.08
N ALA A 131 -9.34 30.82 0.97
CA ALA A 131 -10.26 31.02 2.08
C ALA A 131 -9.94 32.35 2.82
N PRO A 132 -10.91 33.00 3.49
CA PRO A 132 -10.70 34.31 4.12
C PRO A 132 -9.55 34.37 5.14
N TYR A 133 -9.25 33.26 5.80
CA TYR A 133 -8.15 33.13 6.76
C TYR A 133 -6.77 32.95 6.10
N VAL A 134 -6.70 32.72 4.78
CA VAL A 134 -5.42 32.71 4.03
C VAL A 134 -5.12 34.15 3.60
N LYS A 135 -4.52 34.92 4.49
CA LYS A 135 -4.17 36.34 4.28
C LYS A 135 -2.89 36.49 3.43
N LYS A 136 -2.86 37.40 2.45
CA LYS A 136 -1.74 37.60 1.51
C LYS A 136 -0.46 38.14 2.16
N ASP A 137 -0.62 39.01 3.14
CA ASP A 137 0.44 39.62 3.93
C ASP A 137 1.05 38.65 4.94
N LYS A 138 0.24 37.78 5.55
CA LYS A 138 0.71 36.77 6.52
C LYS A 138 1.16 35.45 5.89
N HIS A 139 0.55 35.06 4.77
CA HIS A 139 0.78 33.78 4.09
C HIS A 139 1.16 33.96 2.62
N PRO A 140 2.19 34.77 2.29
CA PRO A 140 2.49 35.15 0.92
C PRO A 140 2.76 33.96 -0.01
N VAL A 141 3.45 32.91 0.46
CA VAL A 141 3.77 31.73 -0.37
C VAL A 141 2.51 30.89 -0.60
N THR A 142 1.75 30.61 0.45
CA THR A 142 0.49 29.85 0.40
C THR A 142 -0.57 30.57 -0.45
N TYR A 143 -0.72 31.88 -0.28
CA TYR A 143 -1.64 32.70 -1.06
C TYR A 143 -1.29 32.65 -2.55
N ALA A 144 -0.04 32.91 -2.90
CA ALA A 144 0.41 32.90 -4.30
C ALA A 144 0.24 31.52 -4.96
N GLN A 145 0.49 30.44 -4.20
CA GLN A 145 0.23 29.08 -4.65
C GLN A 145 -1.25 28.84 -4.95
N ASN A 146 -2.13 29.24 -4.03
CA ASN A 146 -3.57 29.00 -4.17
C ASN A 146 -4.20 29.89 -5.27
N GLU A 147 -3.70 31.10 -5.46
CA GLU A 147 -4.06 31.98 -6.59
C GLU A 147 -3.66 31.33 -7.93
N LEU A 148 -2.47 30.75 -8.02
CA LEU A 148 -2.02 30.01 -9.21
C LEU A 148 -2.92 28.80 -9.50
N LEU A 149 -3.25 27.99 -8.48
CA LEU A 149 -4.15 26.85 -8.66
C LEU A 149 -5.53 27.31 -9.14
N GLN A 150 -6.10 28.35 -8.52
CA GLN A 150 -7.40 28.88 -8.95
C GLN A 150 -7.38 29.39 -10.40
N LYS A 151 -6.29 30.05 -10.83
CA LYS A 151 -6.08 30.48 -12.22
C LYS A 151 -6.00 29.28 -13.17
N LEU A 152 -5.26 28.23 -12.82
CA LEU A 152 -5.10 27.03 -13.65
C LEU A 152 -6.38 26.22 -13.82
N PHE A 153 -7.22 26.18 -12.79
CA PHE A 153 -8.50 25.48 -12.80
C PHE A 153 -9.69 26.38 -13.17
N ALA A 154 -9.45 27.60 -13.66
CA ALA A 154 -10.52 28.52 -14.08
C ALA A 154 -11.41 27.86 -15.14
N GLY A 155 -12.73 27.87 -14.92
CA GLY A 155 -13.71 27.19 -15.77
C GLY A 155 -13.82 25.67 -15.57
N LYS A 156 -13.11 25.08 -14.60
CA LYS A 156 -13.11 23.63 -14.32
C LYS A 156 -13.38 23.31 -12.83
N PRO A 157 -14.50 23.78 -12.25
CA PRO A 157 -14.75 23.66 -10.80
C PRO A 157 -14.84 22.21 -10.32
N GLU A 158 -15.43 21.31 -11.11
CA GLU A 158 -15.53 19.88 -10.76
C GLU A 158 -14.17 19.21 -10.71
N LEU A 159 -13.30 19.48 -11.69
CA LEU A 159 -11.94 18.95 -11.72
C LEU A 159 -11.09 19.52 -10.60
N PHE A 160 -11.29 20.78 -10.22
CA PHE A 160 -10.59 21.37 -9.07
C PHE A 160 -11.05 20.73 -7.77
N GLN A 161 -12.35 20.48 -7.61
CA GLN A 161 -12.87 19.77 -6.44
C GLN A 161 -12.35 18.34 -6.40
N GLN A 162 -12.26 17.65 -7.55
CA GLN A 162 -11.63 16.34 -7.67
C GLN A 162 -10.15 16.40 -7.22
N PHE A 163 -9.37 17.37 -7.71
CA PHE A 163 -8.00 17.59 -7.27
C PHE A 163 -7.91 17.75 -5.75
N LYS A 164 -8.73 18.62 -5.16
CA LYS A 164 -8.76 18.85 -3.71
C LYS A 164 -9.12 17.59 -2.94
N ASN A 165 -10.06 16.79 -3.42
CA ASN A 165 -10.50 15.56 -2.77
C ASN A 165 -9.46 14.44 -2.86
N GLU A 166 -8.86 14.26 -4.05
CA GLU A 166 -7.91 13.17 -4.32
C GLU A 166 -6.51 13.45 -3.77
N THR A 167 -6.16 14.72 -3.55
CA THR A 167 -4.88 15.15 -2.97
C THR A 167 -4.99 15.62 -1.53
N LEU A 168 -6.14 15.45 -0.88
CA LEU A 168 -6.35 15.90 0.49
C LEU A 168 -5.41 15.19 1.47
N MET A 169 -4.69 15.94 2.30
CA MET A 169 -3.87 15.37 3.38
C MET A 169 -4.02 16.13 4.71
N PRO A 170 -4.12 15.42 5.85
CA PRO A 170 -4.44 13.99 5.96
C PRO A 170 -5.79 13.63 5.32
N VAL A 171 -5.83 12.46 4.68
CA VAL A 171 -7.08 11.86 4.13
C VAL A 171 -8.07 11.54 5.25
N GLU A 172 -7.56 11.13 6.42
CA GLU A 172 -8.39 10.76 7.56
C GLU A 172 -8.93 12.01 8.27
N TYR A 173 -10.25 12.08 8.41
CA TYR A 173 -10.93 13.20 9.06
C TYR A 173 -10.64 13.35 10.56
N ARG A 174 -10.09 12.32 11.21
CA ARG A 174 -9.77 12.33 12.65
C ARG A 174 -8.48 13.09 12.97
N PHE A 175 -7.68 13.40 11.95
CA PHE A 175 -6.45 14.16 12.11
C PHE A 175 -6.68 15.57 11.61
N ASP A 176 -6.18 16.54 12.37
CA ASP A 176 -6.23 17.93 11.98
C ASP A 176 -5.38 18.16 10.71
N ARG A 177 -5.79 19.17 9.94
CA ARG A 177 -5.05 19.63 8.76
C ARG A 177 -4.26 20.87 9.13
N PHE A 178 -3.24 21.20 8.35
CA PHE A 178 -2.47 22.41 8.59
C PHE A 178 -3.37 23.65 8.60
N SER A 179 -3.12 24.51 9.58
CA SER A 179 -3.51 25.91 9.50
C SER A 179 -2.71 26.63 8.41
N PRO A 180 -3.15 27.81 7.94
CA PRO A 180 -2.39 28.63 7.00
C PRO A 180 -0.97 28.94 7.50
N GLY A 181 -0.81 29.44 8.72
CA GLY A 181 0.50 29.72 9.30
C GLY A 181 1.42 28.48 9.41
N GLN A 182 0.88 27.32 9.79
CA GLN A 182 1.67 26.08 9.84
C GLN A 182 2.16 25.68 8.44
N TYR A 183 1.26 25.69 7.45
CA TYR A 183 1.62 25.36 6.07
C TYR A 183 2.62 26.38 5.50
N GLU A 184 2.41 27.67 5.73
CA GLU A 184 3.30 28.76 5.31
C GLU A 184 4.72 28.57 5.84
N ALA A 185 4.88 28.22 7.12
CA ALA A 185 6.19 27.96 7.71
C ALA A 185 6.90 26.80 7.00
N VAL A 186 6.17 25.71 6.74
CA VAL A 186 6.71 24.52 6.06
C VAL A 186 7.13 24.82 4.62
N VAL A 187 6.26 25.44 3.80
CA VAL A 187 6.61 25.74 2.41
C VAL A 187 7.69 26.80 2.28
N THR A 188 7.70 27.79 3.18
CA THR A 188 8.76 28.81 3.21
C THR A 188 10.11 28.18 3.55
N TRP A 189 10.17 27.33 4.57
CA TRP A 189 11.37 26.58 4.92
C TRP A 189 11.86 25.70 3.76
N MET A 190 10.95 24.96 3.10
CA MET A 190 11.30 24.11 1.95
C MET A 190 11.81 24.91 0.75
N THR A 191 11.20 26.06 0.45
CA THR A 191 11.63 26.93 -0.66
C THR A 191 12.99 27.59 -0.42
N LYS A 192 13.34 27.86 0.84
CA LYS A 192 14.69 28.31 1.24
C LYS A 192 15.77 27.22 1.20
N GLY A 193 15.41 25.98 0.85
CA GLY A 193 16.35 24.85 0.80
C GLY A 193 16.51 24.12 2.13
N MET A 194 15.56 24.28 3.05
CA MET A 194 15.52 23.61 4.35
C MET A 194 16.78 23.85 5.21
N PRO A 195 17.12 25.11 5.53
CA PRO A 195 18.23 25.39 6.44
C PRO A 195 18.05 24.65 7.78
N GLU A 196 19.17 24.31 8.43
CA GLU A 196 19.23 23.53 9.69
C GLU A 196 18.70 22.08 9.65
N LEU A 197 18.21 21.57 8.51
CA LEU A 197 17.70 20.19 8.44
C LEU A 197 18.72 19.15 8.90
N ASN A 198 19.97 19.27 8.44
CA ASN A 198 21.04 18.31 8.79
C ASN A 198 21.42 18.37 10.27
N THR A 199 21.30 19.54 10.89
CA THR A 199 21.58 19.77 12.30
C THR A 199 20.48 19.17 13.18
N LEU A 200 19.22 19.44 12.83
CA LEU A 200 18.07 19.09 13.65
C LEU A 200 17.61 17.64 13.45
N ILE A 201 17.80 17.07 12.26
CA ILE A 201 17.40 15.70 11.91
C ILE A 201 18.66 14.92 11.47
N PRO A 202 19.45 14.42 12.44
CA PRO A 202 20.64 13.63 12.13
C PRO A 202 20.24 12.27 11.56
N ASP A 203 21.06 11.76 10.64
CA ASP A 203 20.82 10.48 9.96
C ASP A 203 21.72 9.35 10.49
N ALA A 204 22.10 9.49 11.77
CA ALA A 204 23.04 8.60 12.43
C ALA A 204 22.48 7.16 12.48
N GLY A 205 23.32 6.18 12.19
CA GLY A 205 22.96 4.76 12.25
C GLY A 205 22.28 4.19 10.99
N ARG A 206 22.12 5.00 9.93
CA ARG A 206 21.60 4.50 8.64
C ARG A 206 22.50 3.39 8.09
N PRO A 207 21.97 2.21 7.76
CA PRO A 207 22.77 1.15 7.16
C PRO A 207 23.32 1.56 5.79
N THR A 208 24.54 1.15 5.47
CA THR A 208 25.19 1.42 4.16
C THR A 208 25.41 0.17 3.33
N THR A 209 25.42 -1.00 3.97
CA THR A 209 25.67 -2.30 3.34
C THR A 209 24.59 -3.32 3.71
N CYS A 210 24.51 -4.37 2.91
CA CYS A 210 23.70 -5.53 3.19
C CYS A 210 24.59 -6.77 3.13
N VAL A 211 24.46 -7.63 4.14
CA VAL A 211 25.04 -8.98 4.16
C VAL A 211 23.91 -9.97 4.37
N ASP A 212 23.86 -11.01 3.53
CA ASP A 212 22.86 -12.06 3.68
C ASP A 212 23.06 -12.78 5.02
N ASP A 213 21.99 -12.99 5.76
CA ASP A 213 21.96 -13.83 6.94
C ASP A 213 20.68 -14.66 6.93
N PHE A 214 20.83 -15.93 6.57
CA PHE A 214 19.77 -16.93 6.58
C PHE A 214 19.85 -17.84 7.80
N THR A 215 20.83 -17.65 8.69
CA THR A 215 21.20 -18.66 9.71
C THR A 215 20.03 -19.03 10.60
N LYS A 216 19.31 -18.05 11.16
CA LYS A 216 18.11 -18.31 11.99
C LYS A 216 16.81 -18.44 11.18
N LEU A 217 16.86 -18.16 9.87
CA LEU A 217 15.73 -18.32 8.95
C LEU A 217 15.58 -19.76 8.49
N LYS A 218 16.68 -20.49 8.31
CA LYS A 218 16.68 -21.89 7.83
C LYS A 218 15.78 -22.80 8.65
N ASP A 219 15.82 -22.66 9.97
CA ASP A 219 15.06 -23.53 10.88
C ASP A 219 13.60 -23.08 11.05
N HIS A 220 13.22 -21.92 10.52
CA HIS A 220 11.89 -21.38 10.74
C HIS A 220 10.77 -22.21 10.09
N PRO A 221 10.84 -22.56 8.80
CA PRO A 221 9.81 -23.37 8.16
C PRO A 221 9.62 -24.73 8.85
N THR A 222 10.71 -25.38 9.28
CA THR A 222 10.63 -26.62 10.07
C THR A 222 9.94 -26.39 11.41
N ARG A 223 10.30 -25.32 12.15
CA ARG A 223 9.69 -25.00 13.45
C ARG A 223 8.19 -24.77 13.36
N ILE A 224 7.72 -24.13 12.29
CA ILE A 224 6.30 -23.81 12.14
C ILE A 224 5.51 -24.84 11.34
N ARG A 225 6.14 -25.91 10.83
CA ARG A 225 5.55 -26.82 9.83
C ARG A 225 4.14 -27.27 10.15
N THR A 226 3.89 -27.72 11.38
CA THR A 226 2.58 -28.22 11.84
C THR A 226 1.55 -27.13 12.10
N LYS A 227 1.99 -25.87 12.11
CA LYS A 227 1.19 -24.68 12.40
C LYS A 227 1.37 -23.63 11.30
N ALA A 228 1.81 -24.01 10.12
CA ALA A 228 1.86 -23.10 9.00
C ALA A 228 0.48 -23.12 8.32
N TRP A 229 0.04 -21.98 7.77
CA TRP A 229 -1.29 -21.93 7.15
C TRP A 229 -1.41 -22.86 5.94
N SER A 230 -0.31 -23.16 5.25
CA SER A 230 -0.29 -24.18 4.20
C SER A 230 -0.73 -25.55 4.71
N THR A 231 -0.21 -25.95 5.88
CA THR A 231 -0.54 -27.21 6.54
C THR A 231 -1.96 -27.19 7.09
N VAL A 232 -2.36 -26.12 7.79
CA VAL A 232 -3.72 -25.95 8.32
C VAL A 232 -4.76 -26.05 7.19
N ASN A 233 -4.52 -25.39 6.07
CA ASN A 233 -5.43 -25.43 4.93
C ASN A 233 -5.47 -26.80 4.25
N ALA A 234 -4.33 -27.50 4.17
CA ALA A 234 -4.28 -28.87 3.65
C ALA A 234 -5.04 -29.85 4.56
N GLU A 235 -4.87 -29.77 5.87
CA GLU A 235 -5.60 -30.58 6.86
C GLU A 235 -7.11 -30.30 6.85
N ALA A 236 -7.49 -29.03 6.66
CA ALA A 236 -8.87 -28.60 6.46
C ALA A 236 -9.44 -29.00 5.07
N ARG A 237 -8.63 -29.63 4.20
CA ARG A 237 -8.98 -30.02 2.83
C ARG A 237 -9.52 -28.83 2.02
N LEU A 238 -8.89 -27.67 2.17
CA LEU A 238 -9.26 -26.48 1.40
C LEU A 238 -9.15 -26.82 -0.11
N PRO A 239 -10.25 -26.72 -0.88
CA PRO A 239 -10.23 -27.06 -2.29
C PRO A 239 -9.44 -26.00 -3.06
N MET A 240 -8.21 -26.37 -3.47
CA MET A 240 -7.36 -25.47 -4.24
C MET A 240 -7.91 -25.29 -5.65
N PHE A 241 -8.03 -24.04 -6.08
CA PHE A 241 -8.54 -23.67 -7.39
C PHE A 241 -7.74 -24.35 -8.50
N ALA A 242 -8.43 -24.77 -9.57
CA ALA A 242 -7.80 -25.42 -10.71
C ALA A 242 -6.93 -26.65 -10.34
N CYS A 243 -7.20 -27.30 -9.22
CA CYS A 243 -6.65 -28.61 -8.88
C CYS A 243 -7.73 -29.68 -9.00
N GLU A 244 -7.35 -30.91 -9.34
CA GLU A 244 -8.28 -32.02 -9.20
C GLU A 244 -8.55 -32.30 -7.72
N ALA A 245 -9.75 -32.75 -7.38
CA ALA A 245 -10.12 -33.01 -5.98
C ALA A 245 -9.22 -34.05 -5.29
N THR A 246 -8.58 -34.92 -6.07
CA THR A 246 -7.67 -35.97 -5.61
C THR A 246 -6.19 -35.60 -5.79
N ALA A 247 -5.87 -34.39 -6.24
CA ALA A 247 -4.49 -33.97 -6.47
C ALA A 247 -3.72 -33.89 -5.15
N THR A 248 -2.68 -34.71 -5.01
CA THR A 248 -1.73 -34.64 -3.88
C THR A 248 -0.50 -33.81 -4.21
N ASP A 249 -0.36 -33.41 -5.48
CA ASP A 249 0.77 -32.64 -5.99
C ASP A 249 0.26 -31.31 -6.58
N PRO A 250 0.50 -30.17 -5.90
CA PRO A 250 0.07 -28.86 -6.39
C PRO A 250 0.58 -28.50 -7.80
N SER A 251 1.69 -29.08 -8.26
CA SER A 251 2.20 -28.81 -9.63
C SER A 251 1.35 -29.43 -10.75
N THR A 252 0.35 -30.24 -10.41
CA THR A 252 -0.63 -30.75 -11.38
C THR A 252 -1.84 -29.83 -11.58
N CYS A 253 -1.95 -28.75 -10.81
CA CYS A 253 -3.00 -27.76 -10.97
C CYS A 253 -2.83 -26.93 -12.25
N PHE A 254 -3.89 -26.22 -12.66
CA PHE A 254 -3.98 -25.40 -13.88
C PHE A 254 -3.80 -26.19 -15.19
N LYS A 255 -4.14 -27.49 -15.20
CA LYS A 255 -4.06 -28.37 -16.37
C LYS A 255 -5.41 -28.72 -17.00
N GLN A 256 -6.48 -28.05 -16.58
CA GLN A 256 -7.83 -28.28 -17.12
C GLN A 256 -7.87 -27.98 -18.62
N THR A 257 -8.65 -28.77 -19.36
CA THR A 257 -8.86 -28.57 -20.79
C THR A 257 -10.34 -28.56 -21.14
N PHE A 258 -10.73 -27.77 -22.16
CA PHE A 258 -12.05 -27.81 -22.78
C PHE A 258 -11.89 -28.01 -24.29
N GLY A 259 -12.59 -29.01 -24.85
CA GLY A 259 -12.49 -29.34 -26.27
C GLY A 259 -11.04 -29.59 -26.74
N GLY A 260 -10.19 -30.15 -25.86
CA GLY A 260 -8.77 -30.41 -26.14
C GLY A 260 -7.85 -29.19 -26.05
N LYS A 261 -8.32 -28.04 -25.55
CA LYS A 261 -7.52 -26.82 -25.35
C LYS A 261 -7.34 -26.52 -23.86
N ASP A 262 -6.14 -26.13 -23.46
CA ASP A 262 -5.86 -25.67 -22.10
C ASP A 262 -6.74 -24.47 -21.73
N VAL A 263 -7.43 -24.56 -20.59
CA VAL A 263 -8.16 -23.43 -20.00
C VAL A 263 -7.19 -22.37 -19.50
N PHE A 264 -6.08 -22.80 -18.91
CA PHE A 264 -5.00 -21.96 -18.43
C PHE A 264 -3.73 -22.29 -19.23
N PRO A 265 -3.56 -21.69 -20.42
CA PRO A 265 -2.46 -22.04 -21.29
C PRO A 265 -1.11 -21.74 -20.63
N ASP A 266 -0.13 -22.59 -20.91
CA ASP A 266 1.26 -22.28 -20.61
C ASP A 266 1.66 -21.00 -21.37
N ALA A 267 2.35 -20.08 -20.69
CA ALA A 267 2.82 -18.84 -21.29
C ALA A 267 3.70 -19.10 -22.52
N THR A 268 4.42 -20.23 -22.57
CA THR A 268 5.22 -20.65 -23.71
C THR A 268 4.42 -20.96 -24.97
N ALA A 269 3.13 -21.24 -24.84
CA ALA A 269 2.22 -21.44 -25.95
C ALA A 269 1.75 -20.12 -26.60
N THR A 270 2.06 -18.96 -26.00
CA THR A 270 1.71 -17.65 -26.55
C THR A 270 2.92 -16.94 -27.12
N ALA A 271 2.70 -16.08 -28.12
CA ALA A 271 3.78 -15.33 -28.75
C ALA A 271 4.45 -14.32 -27.79
N TYR A 272 3.66 -13.74 -26.87
CA TYR A 272 4.11 -12.70 -25.95
C TYR A 272 4.70 -13.25 -24.65
N GLY A 273 4.29 -14.47 -24.25
CA GLY A 273 4.72 -15.12 -23.02
C GLY A 273 5.87 -16.11 -23.19
N LYS A 274 6.35 -16.31 -24.42
CA LYS A 274 7.31 -17.36 -24.76
C LYS A 274 8.59 -17.36 -23.91
N THR A 275 9.02 -16.20 -23.47
CA THR A 275 10.27 -15.98 -22.71
C THR A 275 10.04 -15.76 -21.23
N TRP A 276 8.79 -15.76 -20.75
CA TRP A 276 8.46 -15.32 -19.40
C TRP A 276 9.06 -16.19 -18.29
N SER A 277 9.31 -17.48 -18.54
CA SER A 277 9.96 -18.35 -17.56
C SER A 277 11.47 -18.14 -17.54
N ALA A 278 12.06 -17.87 -16.37
CA ALA A 278 13.50 -17.66 -16.25
C ALA A 278 14.31 -18.95 -16.08
N ASN A 279 13.76 -19.99 -15.43
CA ASN A 279 14.49 -21.22 -15.08
C ASN A 279 13.77 -22.53 -15.48
N GLY A 280 12.87 -22.47 -16.47
CA GLY A 280 12.08 -23.64 -16.87
C GLY A 280 10.94 -23.98 -15.90
N ASP A 281 10.63 -23.05 -14.98
CA ASP A 281 9.39 -23.08 -14.19
C ASP A 281 8.17 -22.93 -15.11
N THR A 282 7.03 -23.47 -14.70
CA THR A 282 5.79 -23.35 -15.47
C THR A 282 5.07 -22.06 -15.10
N LEU A 283 4.78 -21.23 -16.10
CA LEU A 283 3.94 -20.04 -15.96
C LEU A 283 2.63 -20.28 -16.72
N ARG A 284 1.50 -20.24 -16.03
CA ARG A 284 0.16 -20.40 -16.61
C ARG A 284 -0.56 -19.06 -16.63
N ILE A 285 -1.19 -18.74 -17.76
CA ILE A 285 -2.04 -17.55 -17.87
C ILE A 285 -3.40 -17.91 -17.26
N ALA A 286 -3.66 -17.41 -16.05
CA ALA A 286 -4.87 -17.69 -15.30
C ALA A 286 -6.06 -16.84 -15.79
N GLN A 287 -5.81 -15.62 -16.25
CA GLN A 287 -6.82 -14.71 -16.81
C GLN A 287 -6.18 -13.67 -17.75
N ASP A 288 -6.82 -13.41 -18.90
CA ASP A 288 -6.61 -12.17 -19.68
C ASP A 288 -7.59 -11.11 -19.15
N MET A 289 -7.07 -10.03 -18.56
CA MET A 289 -7.85 -8.93 -18.02
C MET A 289 -8.12 -7.85 -19.07
N GLY A 290 -7.67 -8.00 -20.32
CA GLY A 290 -7.81 -7.00 -21.36
C GLY A 290 -7.11 -5.69 -20.98
N THR A 291 -7.78 -4.56 -21.21
CA THR A 291 -7.24 -3.21 -20.97
C THR A 291 -7.62 -2.65 -19.59
N GLN A 292 -7.89 -3.51 -18.61
CA GLN A 292 -8.26 -3.07 -17.26
C GLN A 292 -7.16 -2.18 -16.67
N SER A 293 -7.57 -1.05 -16.10
CA SER A 293 -6.64 -0.14 -15.42
C SER A 293 -6.49 -0.57 -13.97
N THR A 294 -5.45 -1.37 -13.71
CA THR A 294 -5.08 -1.84 -12.38
C THR A 294 -4.09 -0.86 -11.75
N TYR A 295 -4.20 -0.62 -10.44
CA TYR A 295 -3.32 0.27 -9.69
C TYR A 295 -3.01 -0.34 -8.33
N TYR A 296 -1.89 0.01 -7.72
CA TYR A 296 -1.47 -0.57 -6.43
C TYR A 296 -1.44 -2.11 -6.47
N TRP A 297 -1.42 -2.78 -5.32
CA TRP A 297 -1.06 -4.19 -5.30
C TRP A 297 -2.20 -5.12 -5.63
N SER A 298 -1.79 -6.35 -5.93
CA SER A 298 -2.65 -7.49 -6.13
C SER A 298 -2.42 -8.56 -5.05
N ARG A 299 -3.47 -9.32 -4.75
CA ARG A 299 -3.50 -10.43 -3.79
C ARG A 299 -4.41 -11.54 -4.28
N THR A 300 -4.07 -12.78 -3.96
CA THR A 300 -4.91 -13.95 -4.25
C THR A 300 -5.52 -14.51 -2.97
N SER A 301 -6.70 -15.12 -3.08
CA SER A 301 -7.28 -15.90 -1.99
C SER A 301 -6.41 -17.11 -1.67
N ALA A 302 -6.53 -17.65 -0.46
CA ALA A 302 -5.70 -18.78 -0.03
C ALA A 302 -5.92 -20.02 -0.92
N ASP A 303 -7.15 -20.25 -1.42
CA ASP A 303 -7.45 -21.27 -2.42
C ASP A 303 -7.05 -20.91 -3.85
N GLY A 304 -6.69 -19.65 -4.11
CA GLY A 304 -6.33 -19.09 -5.41
C GLY A 304 -7.47 -18.90 -6.40
N ARG A 305 -8.73 -18.99 -6.00
CA ARG A 305 -9.89 -18.74 -6.89
C ARG A 305 -10.07 -17.26 -7.20
N PHE A 306 -9.86 -16.38 -6.22
CA PHE A 306 -10.09 -14.96 -6.37
C PHE A 306 -8.76 -14.22 -6.42
N PHE A 307 -8.60 -13.37 -7.44
CA PHE A 307 -7.45 -12.48 -7.56
C PHE A 307 -7.94 -11.04 -7.54
N ALA A 308 -7.53 -10.27 -6.55
CA ALA A 308 -7.93 -8.88 -6.40
C ALA A 308 -6.76 -7.95 -6.70
N THR A 309 -7.08 -6.77 -7.24
CA THR A 309 -6.14 -5.70 -7.53
C THR A 309 -6.76 -4.35 -7.15
N GLY A 310 -5.91 -3.43 -6.68
CA GLY A 310 -6.32 -2.05 -6.41
C GLY A 310 -6.71 -1.29 -7.68
N GLY A 311 -7.27 -0.10 -7.50
CA GLY A 311 -7.80 0.71 -8.59
C GLY A 311 -7.66 2.22 -8.36
N SER A 312 -8.42 3.02 -9.09
CA SER A 312 -8.49 4.47 -8.86
C SER A 312 -9.94 4.94 -8.92
N GLY A 313 -10.29 5.96 -8.13
CA GLY A 313 -11.66 6.50 -8.10
C GLY A 313 -12.74 5.48 -7.69
N GLY A 314 -12.40 4.54 -6.80
CA GLY A 314 -13.30 3.49 -6.33
C GLY A 314 -13.49 2.34 -7.32
N ARG A 315 -12.48 2.06 -8.15
CA ARG A 315 -12.55 1.09 -9.26
C ARG A 315 -11.59 -0.09 -9.08
N SER A 316 -11.40 -0.56 -7.84
CA SER A 316 -10.68 -1.83 -7.62
C SER A 316 -11.45 -3.00 -8.23
N VAL A 317 -10.76 -4.09 -8.56
CA VAL A 317 -11.37 -5.25 -9.24
C VAL A 317 -10.98 -6.54 -8.55
N ILE A 318 -11.95 -7.45 -8.43
CA ILE A 318 -11.74 -8.84 -8.03
C ILE A 318 -12.13 -9.73 -9.21
N VAL A 319 -11.20 -10.59 -9.63
CA VAL A 319 -11.42 -11.60 -10.66
C VAL A 319 -11.83 -12.91 -9.99
N ASP A 320 -12.98 -13.46 -10.39
CA ASP A 320 -13.34 -14.85 -10.05
C ASP A 320 -12.87 -15.79 -11.15
N LEU A 321 -11.74 -16.46 -10.91
CA LEU A 321 -11.10 -17.35 -11.89
C LEU A 321 -11.92 -18.62 -12.14
N ALA A 322 -12.86 -18.98 -11.26
CA ALA A 322 -13.75 -20.12 -11.48
C ALA A 322 -14.67 -19.93 -12.69
N ALA A 323 -14.91 -18.69 -13.12
CA ALA A 323 -15.68 -18.43 -14.34
C ALA A 323 -14.99 -18.99 -15.60
N ASN A 324 -13.66 -19.13 -15.59
CA ASN A 324 -12.92 -19.75 -16.70
C ASN A 324 -13.16 -21.26 -16.81
N LEU A 325 -13.68 -21.89 -15.74
CA LEU A 325 -14.01 -23.32 -15.69
C LEU A 325 -15.47 -23.62 -16.07
N ASP A 326 -16.22 -22.65 -16.61
CA ASP A 326 -17.57 -22.91 -17.11
C ASP A 326 -17.53 -23.86 -18.33
N PRO A 327 -18.16 -25.06 -18.26
CA PRO A 327 -18.15 -26.02 -19.37
C PRO A 327 -18.83 -25.52 -20.66
N ALA A 328 -19.68 -24.49 -20.56
CA ALA A 328 -20.28 -23.83 -21.73
C ALA A 328 -19.30 -22.91 -22.48
N GLY A 329 -18.07 -22.77 -21.96
CA GLY A 329 -17.01 -21.93 -22.48
C GLY A 329 -16.52 -20.94 -21.42
N PRO A 330 -15.22 -20.60 -21.39
CA PRO A 330 -14.66 -19.73 -20.37
C PRO A 330 -15.39 -18.38 -20.35
N LYS A 331 -15.92 -18.03 -19.18
CA LYS A 331 -16.52 -16.71 -18.92
C LYS A 331 -15.55 -15.88 -18.09
N THR A 332 -15.62 -14.58 -18.29
CA THR A 332 -14.93 -13.63 -17.41
C THR A 332 -15.91 -13.10 -16.38
N ARG A 333 -15.54 -13.15 -15.10
CA ARG A 333 -16.29 -12.55 -14.01
C ARG A 333 -15.41 -11.58 -13.24
N PHE A 334 -15.59 -10.30 -13.53
CA PHE A 334 -15.00 -9.20 -12.77
C PHE A 334 -16.04 -8.63 -11.82
N ILE A 335 -15.68 -8.57 -10.54
CA ILE A 335 -16.48 -7.97 -9.48
C ILE A 335 -15.82 -6.64 -9.14
N SER A 336 -16.51 -5.53 -9.39
CA SER A 336 -15.99 -4.21 -9.04
C SER A 336 -16.06 -3.99 -7.52
N ALA A 337 -15.07 -3.33 -6.95
CA ALA A 337 -15.06 -2.97 -5.53
C ALA A 337 -14.89 -1.45 -5.38
N LYS A 338 -15.79 -0.80 -4.60
CA LYS A 338 -15.74 0.64 -4.26
C LYS A 338 -14.62 0.95 -3.26
N ALA A 339 -13.40 0.66 -3.68
CA ALA A 339 -12.16 0.82 -2.96
C ALA A 339 -11.08 1.35 -3.91
N ASN A 340 -10.09 2.04 -3.36
CA ASN A 340 -8.99 2.61 -4.14
C ASN A 340 -7.70 1.78 -4.06
N TYR A 341 -7.38 1.24 -2.88
CA TYR A 341 -6.03 0.72 -2.62
C TYR A 341 -6.04 -0.80 -2.43
N ASP A 342 -5.11 -1.27 -1.62
CA ASP A 342 -4.70 -2.67 -1.61
C ASP A 342 -5.80 -3.60 -1.06
N PRO A 343 -6.05 -4.74 -1.74
CA PRO A 343 -6.78 -5.86 -1.19
C PRO A 343 -5.89 -6.69 -0.25
N ASP A 344 -6.49 -7.52 0.60
CA ASP A 344 -5.85 -8.71 1.16
C ASP A 344 -6.86 -9.81 1.42
N PHE A 345 -6.41 -11.07 1.36
CA PHE A 345 -7.23 -12.23 1.66
C PHE A 345 -6.72 -12.89 2.93
N PHE A 346 -7.66 -13.37 3.74
CA PHE A 346 -7.31 -13.98 5.01
C PHE A 346 -6.78 -15.38 4.72
N PRO A 347 -5.76 -15.82 5.46
CA PRO A 347 -5.13 -17.10 5.19
C PRO A 347 -6.06 -18.30 5.44
N SER A 348 -7.13 -18.13 6.21
CA SER A 348 -8.19 -19.14 6.38
C SER A 348 -9.12 -19.31 5.17
N ASN A 349 -9.01 -18.46 4.15
CA ASN A 349 -9.93 -18.43 2.99
C ASN A 349 -11.39 -18.11 3.35
N LYS A 350 -11.63 -17.34 4.42
CA LYS A 350 -12.99 -17.01 4.90
C LYS A 350 -13.38 -15.55 4.71
N ALA A 351 -12.42 -14.66 4.58
CA ALA A 351 -12.67 -13.23 4.47
C ALA A 351 -11.57 -12.56 3.66
N PHE A 352 -11.86 -11.33 3.26
CA PHE A 352 -10.95 -10.44 2.58
C PHE A 352 -11.12 -9.03 3.11
N MET A 353 -10.14 -8.18 2.86
CA MET A 353 -10.12 -6.79 3.28
C MET A 353 -9.76 -5.91 2.08
N PHE A 354 -10.28 -4.67 2.09
CA PHE A 354 -9.87 -3.62 1.18
C PHE A 354 -9.57 -2.32 1.91
N GLN A 355 -8.70 -1.52 1.30
CA GLN A 355 -8.37 -0.16 1.71
C GLN A 355 -8.95 0.90 0.78
N GLY A 356 -9.03 2.13 1.29
CA GLY A 356 -9.49 3.27 0.49
C GLY A 356 -10.97 3.18 0.14
N THR A 357 -11.77 2.51 0.98
CA THR A 357 -13.23 2.61 0.94
C THR A 357 -13.68 3.95 1.55
N SER A 358 -14.95 4.33 1.39
CA SER A 358 -15.54 5.50 2.07
C SER A 358 -15.51 5.40 3.60
N LYS A 359 -15.27 4.21 4.16
CA LYS A 359 -15.21 3.93 5.60
C LYS A 359 -13.79 3.66 6.12
N GLY A 360 -12.77 3.76 5.27
CA GLY A 360 -11.40 3.30 5.60
C GLY A 360 -11.20 1.82 5.27
N GLY A 361 -10.59 1.07 6.18
CA GLY A 361 -10.39 -0.38 6.06
C GLY A 361 -11.68 -1.16 6.37
N VAL A 362 -12.11 -2.01 5.44
CA VAL A 362 -13.31 -2.85 5.61
C VAL A 362 -12.97 -4.30 5.34
N VAL A 363 -13.40 -5.16 6.26
CA VAL A 363 -13.33 -6.62 6.14
C VAL A 363 -14.67 -7.14 5.67
N CYS A 364 -14.69 -8.05 4.72
CA CYS A 364 -15.89 -8.70 4.22
C CYS A 364 -15.71 -10.21 4.18
N ALA A 365 -16.79 -10.95 4.39
CA ALA A 365 -16.80 -12.39 4.23
C ALA A 365 -16.59 -12.79 2.76
N GLN A 366 -15.82 -13.86 2.54
CA GLN A 366 -15.53 -14.37 1.20
C GLN A 366 -16.75 -14.99 0.52
N SER A 367 -17.80 -15.36 1.29
CA SER A 367 -19.09 -15.80 0.75
C SER A 367 -19.73 -14.76 -0.18
N LEU A 368 -19.49 -13.47 0.07
CA LEU A 368 -19.92 -12.38 -0.81
C LEU A 368 -19.40 -12.55 -2.24
N LEU A 369 -18.15 -13.01 -2.39
CA LEU A 369 -17.54 -13.25 -3.70
C LEU A 369 -18.07 -14.52 -4.37
N THR A 370 -18.41 -15.54 -3.58
CA THR A 370 -18.94 -16.81 -4.11
C THR A 370 -20.37 -16.70 -4.61
N ASN A 371 -21.14 -15.71 -4.15
CA ASN A 371 -22.48 -15.45 -4.67
C ASN A 371 -22.38 -14.98 -6.13
N PRO A 372 -22.92 -15.72 -7.11
CA PRO A 372 -22.81 -15.36 -8.53
C PRO A 372 -23.53 -14.05 -8.89
N ALA A 373 -24.49 -13.61 -8.08
CA ALA A 373 -25.20 -12.34 -8.29
C ALA A 373 -24.34 -11.11 -7.91
N THR A 374 -23.25 -11.30 -7.17
CA THR A 374 -22.36 -10.19 -6.79
C THR A 374 -21.55 -9.73 -8.01
N THR A 375 -21.86 -8.52 -8.49
CA THR A 375 -21.14 -7.85 -9.59
C THR A 375 -20.40 -6.60 -9.13
N GLN A 376 -20.80 -6.03 -7.99
CA GLN A 376 -20.14 -4.91 -7.34
C GLN A 376 -20.22 -5.06 -5.81
N ILE A 377 -19.16 -4.62 -5.13
CA ILE A 377 -19.05 -4.52 -3.67
C ILE A 377 -18.96 -3.04 -3.30
N SER A 378 -19.92 -2.60 -2.50
CA SER A 378 -20.05 -1.25 -1.99
C SER A 378 -19.43 -1.05 -0.60
N PHE A 379 -19.14 -2.14 0.11
CA PHE A 379 -18.73 -2.18 1.52
C PHE A 379 -19.84 -1.73 2.51
N GLU A 380 -21.08 -1.77 2.05
CA GLU A 380 -22.31 -1.62 2.84
C GLU A 380 -23.04 -2.97 3.04
N GLU A 381 -22.52 -4.05 2.47
CA GLU A 381 -23.13 -5.36 2.54
C GLU A 381 -23.16 -5.88 3.99
N PRO A 382 -24.20 -6.63 4.41
CA PRO A 382 -24.26 -7.22 5.75
C PRO A 382 -23.07 -8.13 6.11
N GLN A 383 -22.37 -8.66 5.11
CA GLN A 383 -21.16 -9.47 5.24
C GLN A 383 -19.91 -8.65 5.56
N CYS A 384 -20.00 -7.32 5.57
CA CYS A 384 -18.87 -6.43 5.75
C CYS A 384 -18.89 -5.73 7.12
N SER A 385 -17.74 -5.68 7.78
CA SER A 385 -17.50 -4.92 9.01
C SER A 385 -16.36 -3.92 8.84
N LYS A 386 -16.61 -2.71 9.34
CA LYS A 386 -15.59 -1.67 9.41
C LYS A 386 -14.63 -1.97 10.56
N LEU A 387 -13.34 -1.81 10.31
CA LEU A 387 -12.34 -1.75 11.37
C LEU A 387 -11.85 -0.30 11.49
N ASP A 388 -12.35 0.40 12.52
CA ASP A 388 -11.81 1.70 12.89
C ASP A 388 -10.30 1.60 13.15
N GLN A 389 -9.58 2.70 12.97
CA GLN A 389 -8.12 2.79 13.13
C GLN A 389 -7.27 2.16 12.02
N ILE A 390 -7.90 1.50 11.04
CA ILE A 390 -7.24 1.01 9.84
C ILE A 390 -7.65 1.87 8.65
N SER A 391 -6.71 2.68 8.15
CA SER A 391 -6.92 3.58 7.00
C SER A 391 -6.07 3.16 5.79
N LEU A 392 -4.80 2.83 6.05
CA LEU A 392 -3.83 2.30 5.09
C LEU A 392 -3.04 1.16 5.73
N TYR A 393 -2.97 0.00 5.09
CA TYR A 393 -2.27 -1.21 5.55
C TYR A 393 -1.32 -1.81 4.51
N GLN A 394 -0.50 -2.78 4.92
CA GLN A 394 0.43 -3.50 4.04
C GLN A 394 0.08 -4.99 3.93
N THR A 395 -0.34 -5.61 5.03
CA THR A 395 -0.81 -6.99 5.00
C THR A 395 -1.80 -7.29 6.13
N VAL A 396 -2.52 -8.40 5.97
CA VAL A 396 -3.31 -9.05 7.02
C VAL A 396 -2.72 -10.41 7.35
N ALA A 397 -2.37 -10.59 8.62
CA ALA A 397 -2.06 -11.88 9.23
C ALA A 397 -3.23 -12.34 10.11
N GLN A 398 -3.27 -13.62 10.45
CA GLN A 398 -4.34 -14.17 11.25
C GLN A 398 -3.78 -15.11 12.32
N ALA A 399 -4.29 -14.94 13.54
CA ALA A 399 -4.00 -15.85 14.63
C ALA A 399 -4.50 -17.25 14.25
N GLN A 400 -3.77 -18.27 14.64
CA GLN A 400 -4.33 -19.61 14.63
C GLN A 400 -5.21 -19.76 15.86
N GLY A 401 -6.47 -20.11 15.65
CA GLY A 401 -7.46 -20.27 16.69
C GLY A 401 -8.22 -21.56 16.52
N ASP A 402 -8.92 -21.97 17.58
CA ASP A 402 -9.74 -23.17 17.63
C ASP A 402 -11.10 -23.01 16.92
N ASN A 403 -11.38 -21.81 16.40
CA ASN A 403 -12.64 -21.44 15.75
C ASN A 403 -12.43 -21.00 14.30
N GLU A 404 -13.48 -21.11 13.48
CA GLU A 404 -13.47 -20.80 12.03
C GLU A 404 -13.10 -19.32 11.73
N PHE A 405 -13.31 -18.44 12.71
CA PHE A 405 -12.97 -17.01 12.64
C PHE A 405 -12.14 -16.61 13.86
N SER A 406 -10.84 -16.44 13.68
CA SER A 406 -9.88 -16.03 14.70
C SER A 406 -9.46 -14.58 14.57
N ASP A 407 -8.83 -14.03 15.61
CA ASP A 407 -8.32 -12.65 15.63
C ASP A 407 -7.35 -12.39 14.46
N ILE A 408 -7.44 -11.20 13.88
CA ILE A 408 -6.60 -10.77 12.77
C ILE A 408 -5.65 -9.66 13.21
N PHE A 409 -4.58 -9.52 12.46
CA PHE A 409 -3.58 -8.50 12.67
C PHE A 409 -3.35 -7.78 11.36
N VAL A 410 -3.57 -6.48 11.38
CA VAL A 410 -3.40 -5.62 10.22
C VAL A 410 -2.17 -4.76 10.44
N ILE A 411 -1.17 -4.97 9.61
CA ILE A 411 0.15 -4.36 9.78
C ILE A 411 0.27 -3.18 8.84
N ASN A 412 0.76 -2.06 9.37
CA ASN A 412 1.16 -0.91 8.58
C ASN A 412 2.41 -0.24 9.14
N ASN A 413 3.16 0.43 8.26
CA ASN A 413 4.29 1.26 8.65
C ASN A 413 4.58 2.30 7.58
N THR A 414 5.71 3.00 7.71
CA THR A 414 6.27 3.84 6.66
C THR A 414 6.35 3.09 5.35
N PHE A 415 5.65 3.59 4.34
CA PHE A 415 5.52 2.90 3.07
C PHE A 415 5.78 3.81 1.89
N ALA A 416 6.20 3.21 0.78
CA ALA A 416 6.20 3.85 -0.52
C ALA A 416 5.00 3.31 -1.33
N SER A 417 4.20 4.20 -1.92
CA SER A 417 3.12 3.81 -2.83
C SER A 417 3.72 3.31 -4.14
N ASP A 418 3.29 2.13 -4.59
CA ASP A 418 3.72 1.56 -5.86
C ASP A 418 2.65 1.77 -6.93
N ASN A 419 2.95 2.65 -7.87
CA ASN A 419 2.12 2.95 -9.03
C ASN A 419 3.01 2.85 -10.27
N PRO A 420 3.15 1.66 -10.89
CA PRO A 420 4.01 1.48 -12.05
C PRO A 420 3.65 2.47 -13.17
N SER A 421 4.62 3.25 -13.63
CA SER A 421 4.46 4.11 -14.81
C SER A 421 4.41 3.32 -16.12
N LEU A 422 4.74 2.02 -16.10
CA LEU A 422 4.83 1.12 -17.27
C LEU A 422 5.75 1.64 -18.37
N THR A 423 6.83 2.28 -17.97
CA THR A 423 7.86 2.88 -18.84
C THR A 423 9.24 2.57 -18.30
N SER A 424 10.29 2.98 -19.02
CA SER A 424 11.68 2.92 -18.54
C SER A 424 11.97 3.75 -17.29
N SER A 425 11.08 4.66 -16.89
CA SER A 425 11.22 5.40 -15.64
C SER A 425 10.75 4.62 -14.41
N ALA A 426 10.07 3.47 -14.61
CA ALA A 426 9.67 2.60 -13.51
C ALA A 426 10.93 2.03 -12.84
N LYS A 427 10.96 2.11 -11.51
CA LYS A 427 12.11 1.73 -10.69
C LYS A 427 11.63 1.28 -9.34
N ASP A 428 12.43 0.44 -8.69
CA ASP A 428 12.17 0.07 -7.30
C ASP A 428 12.00 1.31 -6.44
N LEU A 429 11.00 1.28 -5.56
CA LEU A 429 10.64 2.46 -4.81
C LEU A 429 11.71 2.82 -3.80
N THR A 430 12.09 4.09 -3.74
CA THR A 430 12.92 4.58 -2.64
C THR A 430 12.13 4.55 -1.32
N LEU A 431 12.72 3.96 -0.28
CA LEU A 431 12.15 3.94 1.05
C LEU A 431 12.72 5.07 1.91
N SER A 432 11.85 5.81 2.60
CA SER A 432 12.20 6.92 3.50
C SER A 432 11.97 6.57 4.97
N ALA A 433 12.42 5.40 5.41
CA ALA A 433 12.38 4.99 6.82
C ALA A 433 13.62 5.51 7.57
N GLY A 434 13.39 6.05 8.76
CA GLY A 434 14.37 6.63 9.67
C GLY A 434 14.64 5.79 10.92
N PRO A 435 15.49 6.28 11.84
CA PRO A 435 15.88 5.55 13.05
C PRO A 435 14.70 5.27 13.99
N GLU A 436 13.60 6.02 13.89
CA GLU A 436 12.42 5.84 14.75
C GLU A 436 11.27 5.14 14.04
N SER A 437 11.49 4.58 12.85
CA SER A 437 10.43 3.87 12.14
C SER A 437 9.89 2.70 12.96
N THR A 438 8.56 2.51 12.93
CA THR A 438 7.86 1.45 13.66
C THR A 438 6.87 0.75 12.75
N ALA A 439 6.65 -0.56 12.98
CA ALA A 439 5.45 -1.23 12.50
C ALA A 439 4.33 -1.06 13.51
N ARG A 440 3.19 -0.58 13.05
CA ARG A 440 1.93 -0.53 13.77
C ARG A 440 1.14 -1.81 13.45
N ILE A 441 0.61 -2.46 14.48
CA ILE A 441 -0.16 -3.69 14.40
C ILE A 441 -1.53 -3.40 14.99
N ALA A 442 -2.52 -3.21 14.13
CA ALA A 442 -3.91 -3.07 14.54
C ALA A 442 -4.54 -4.46 14.70
N ILE A 443 -5.17 -4.70 15.84
CA ILE A 443 -5.77 -5.99 16.16
C ILE A 443 -7.26 -5.95 15.81
N GLY A 444 -7.71 -6.85 14.95
CA GLY A 444 -9.14 -7.10 14.74
C GLY A 444 -9.57 -8.30 15.57
N VAL A 445 -10.35 -8.08 16.61
CA VAL A 445 -10.87 -9.14 17.47
C VAL A 445 -12.09 -9.77 16.81
N SER A 446 -12.04 -11.08 16.58
CA SER A 446 -13.14 -11.81 15.96
C SER A 446 -14.38 -11.77 16.85
N THR A 447 -15.55 -11.54 16.24
CA THR A 447 -16.84 -11.69 16.94
C THR A 447 -17.36 -13.13 16.94
N GLY A 448 -16.61 -14.06 16.35
CA GLY A 448 -17.03 -15.45 16.14
C GLY A 448 -18.09 -15.63 15.04
N THR A 449 -18.38 -14.57 14.28
CA THR A 449 -19.33 -14.60 13.16
C THR A 449 -18.64 -14.20 11.88
N GLU A 450 -19.16 -14.69 10.76
CA GLU A 450 -18.64 -14.44 9.42
C GLU A 450 -18.54 -12.95 9.06
N GLY A 451 -19.45 -12.12 9.58
CA GLY A 451 -19.54 -10.70 9.24
C GLY A 451 -18.77 -9.74 10.16
N GLY A 452 -18.12 -10.21 11.23
CA GLY A 452 -17.79 -9.29 12.33
C GLY A 452 -16.39 -9.40 12.91
N TYR A 453 -15.62 -8.31 12.77
CA TYR A 453 -14.48 -8.00 13.63
C TYR A 453 -14.76 -6.71 14.39
N LYS A 454 -14.25 -6.64 15.63
CA LYS A 454 -14.20 -5.40 16.42
C LYS A 454 -12.76 -4.93 16.51
N VAL A 455 -12.59 -3.62 16.62
CA VAL A 455 -11.28 -3.02 16.81
C VAL A 455 -10.78 -3.34 18.21
N GLY A 456 -9.60 -3.94 18.26
CA GLY A 456 -8.83 -4.17 19.47
C GLY A 456 -7.79 -3.06 19.69
N GLU A 457 -6.77 -3.40 20.47
CA GLU A 457 -5.64 -2.51 20.70
C GLU A 457 -4.76 -2.35 19.43
N VAL A 458 -4.08 -1.21 19.32
CA VAL A 458 -2.99 -1.04 18.37
C VAL A 458 -1.67 -1.12 19.13
N GLN A 459 -0.76 -1.95 18.67
CA GLN A 459 0.60 -2.06 19.19
C GLN A 459 1.60 -1.48 18.20
N THR A 460 2.75 -1.03 18.69
CA THR A 460 3.87 -0.60 17.86
C THR A 460 5.09 -1.44 18.15
N VAL A 461 5.86 -1.72 17.09
CA VAL A 461 7.10 -2.49 17.13
C VAL A 461 8.20 -1.63 16.49
N PRO A 462 9.27 -1.28 17.22
CA PRO A 462 10.39 -0.55 16.65
C PRO A 462 11.08 -1.33 15.52
N LEU A 463 11.22 -0.68 14.36
CA LEU A 463 11.86 -1.21 13.16
C LEU A 463 12.74 -0.12 12.53
N PRO A 464 13.87 0.24 13.17
CA PRO A 464 14.72 1.33 12.70
C PRO A 464 15.18 1.10 11.25
N PHE A 465 15.08 2.14 10.44
CA PHE A 465 15.41 2.17 9.00
C PHE A 465 14.68 1.12 8.15
N GLN A 466 13.55 0.60 8.64
CA GLN A 466 12.78 -0.44 7.97
C GLN A 466 11.38 0.07 7.63
N GLY A 467 10.92 -0.28 6.44
CA GLY A 467 9.71 0.23 5.83
C GLY A 467 9.05 -0.81 4.95
N ASP A 468 7.83 -0.54 4.48
CA ASP A 468 7.06 -1.45 3.63
C ASP A 468 6.98 -2.86 4.23
N THR A 469 6.62 -2.90 5.51
CA THR A 469 6.66 -4.12 6.29
C THR A 469 5.47 -5.02 5.96
N MET A 470 5.80 -6.26 5.62
CA MET A 470 4.86 -7.30 5.28
C MET A 470 5.01 -8.40 6.33
N ALA A 471 3.91 -8.81 6.93
CA ALA A 471 3.85 -9.95 7.83
C ALA A 471 3.65 -11.26 7.07
N SER A 472 4.21 -12.33 7.63
CA SER A 472 3.83 -13.68 7.25
C SER A 472 2.41 -13.99 7.71
N ARG A 473 1.79 -15.01 7.12
CA ARG A 473 0.35 -15.29 7.30
C ARG A 473 0.02 -15.69 8.74
N SER A 474 0.96 -16.27 9.48
CA SER A 474 0.83 -16.58 10.92
C SER A 474 1.22 -15.43 11.85
N LEU A 475 1.69 -14.29 11.30
CA LEU A 475 2.32 -13.17 12.02
C LEU A 475 3.71 -13.48 12.59
N GLU A 476 4.25 -14.70 12.50
CA GLU A 476 5.55 -15.00 13.14
C GLU A 476 6.74 -14.25 12.55
N LEU A 477 6.66 -13.79 11.29
CA LEU A 477 7.69 -12.98 10.64
C LEU A 477 7.14 -11.65 10.15
N LEU A 478 7.99 -10.63 10.24
CA LEU A 478 7.90 -9.39 9.50
C LEU A 478 9.08 -9.32 8.53
N GLY A 479 8.80 -9.05 7.26
CA GLY A 479 9.78 -8.74 6.23
C GLY A 479 9.66 -7.28 5.83
N SER A 480 10.72 -6.51 6.01
CA SER A 480 10.72 -5.07 5.76
C SER A 480 11.85 -4.69 4.82
N ARG A 481 11.59 -3.78 3.88
CA ARG A 481 12.66 -3.17 3.09
C ARG A 481 13.52 -2.30 3.99
N VAL A 482 14.80 -2.20 3.65
CA VAL A 482 15.80 -1.49 4.47
C VAL A 482 16.22 -0.23 3.74
N ALA A 483 15.98 0.91 4.38
CA ALA A 483 16.39 2.22 3.88
C ALA A 483 17.90 2.40 4.10
N GLY A 484 18.69 2.30 3.04
CA GLY A 484 20.10 2.62 3.06
C GLY A 484 20.39 4.03 2.61
N GLU A 485 21.68 4.39 2.62
CA GLU A 485 22.15 5.65 2.05
C GLU A 485 21.98 5.63 0.53
N GLY A 486 21.07 6.46 0.01
CA GLY A 486 20.82 6.61 -1.43
C GLY A 486 20.09 5.46 -2.13
N LYS A 487 19.88 4.30 -1.48
CA LYS A 487 19.18 3.15 -2.06
C LYS A 487 18.54 2.22 -1.02
N MET A 488 17.65 1.34 -1.48
CA MET A 488 17.17 0.19 -0.69
C MET A 488 18.26 -0.89 -0.67
N LEU A 489 18.50 -1.51 0.49
CA LEU A 489 19.61 -2.45 0.69
C LEU A 489 19.23 -3.93 0.62
N GLY A 490 17.95 -4.24 0.74
CA GLY A 490 17.41 -5.58 0.85
C GLY A 490 16.30 -5.64 1.88
N TYR A 491 16.03 -6.84 2.39
CA TYR A 491 14.97 -7.11 3.36
C TYR A 491 15.57 -7.48 4.71
N ALA A 492 15.10 -6.86 5.77
CA ALA A 492 15.31 -7.33 7.14
C ALA A 492 14.14 -8.23 7.53
N ILE A 493 14.45 -9.39 8.09
CA ILE A 493 13.47 -10.34 8.59
C ILE A 493 13.50 -10.31 10.12
N THR A 494 12.36 -9.98 10.72
CA THR A 494 12.17 -9.86 12.15
C THR A 494 11.14 -10.89 12.59
N ARG A 495 11.48 -11.71 13.58
CA ARG A 495 10.53 -12.63 14.20
C ARG A 495 9.67 -11.86 15.20
N LEU A 496 8.36 -12.05 15.13
CA LEU A 496 7.45 -11.64 16.18
C LEU A 496 7.14 -12.81 17.11
N THR A 497 7.15 -12.50 18.40
CA THR A 497 6.64 -13.36 19.46
C THR A 497 5.35 -12.75 19.95
N THR A 498 4.27 -13.51 19.87
CA THR A 498 2.93 -13.05 20.17
C THR A 498 2.46 -13.68 21.47
N THR A 499 2.15 -12.87 22.48
CA THR A 499 1.58 -13.33 23.75
C THR A 499 0.18 -12.78 23.91
N LYS A 500 -0.83 -13.65 23.97
CA LYS A 500 -2.20 -13.27 24.31
C LYS A 500 -2.33 -13.12 25.82
N THR A 501 -2.88 -12.00 26.26
CA THR A 501 -3.12 -11.65 27.67
C THR A 501 -4.59 -11.28 27.85
N ALA A 502 -5.05 -11.13 29.10
CA ALA A 502 -6.40 -10.63 29.38
C ALA A 502 -6.66 -9.23 28.80
N ALA A 503 -5.62 -8.41 28.63
CA ALA A 503 -5.71 -7.06 28.09
C ALA A 503 -5.65 -6.98 26.55
N GLY A 504 -5.35 -8.09 25.86
CA GLY A 504 -5.11 -8.10 24.42
C GLY A 504 -3.81 -8.82 24.05
N TYR A 505 -3.17 -8.40 22.96
CA TYR A 505 -1.93 -9.01 22.47
C TYR A 505 -0.71 -8.16 22.79
N LYS A 506 0.38 -8.82 23.16
CA LYS A 506 1.72 -8.21 23.26
C LYS A 506 2.67 -8.82 22.24
N PHE A 507 3.53 -7.98 21.67
CA PHE A 507 4.49 -8.38 20.65
C PHE A 507 5.92 -8.11 21.11
N GLY A 508 6.76 -9.15 21.06
CA GLY A 508 8.21 -9.00 21.11
C GLY A 508 8.79 -9.17 19.71
N ALA A 509 9.77 -8.35 19.35
CA ALA A 509 10.39 -8.38 18.03
C ALA A 509 11.87 -8.71 18.12
N THR A 510 12.36 -9.60 17.26
CA THR A 510 13.77 -10.00 17.24
C THR A 510 14.26 -10.15 15.81
N PRO A 511 15.32 -9.44 15.38
CA PRO A 511 15.93 -9.67 14.08
C PRO A 511 16.42 -11.12 13.95
N VAL A 512 16.06 -11.76 12.84
CA VAL A 512 16.40 -13.18 12.56
C VAL A 512 17.06 -13.40 11.21
N GLY A 513 17.14 -12.39 10.35
CA GLY A 513 17.92 -12.50 9.15
C GLY A 513 17.87 -11.27 8.27
N ARG A 514 18.65 -11.32 7.19
CA ARG A 514 18.69 -10.29 6.16
C ARG A 514 18.88 -10.92 4.79
N ILE A 515 18.17 -10.39 3.79
CA ILE A 515 18.16 -10.88 2.42
C ILE A 515 18.58 -9.73 1.51
N CYS A 516 19.78 -9.83 0.95
CA CYS A 516 20.35 -8.82 0.07
C CYS A 516 19.91 -9.08 -1.36
N MET A 517 18.79 -8.48 -1.72
CA MET A 517 18.15 -8.62 -3.01
C MET A 517 17.40 -7.34 -3.33
N ALA A 518 17.43 -6.92 -4.59
CA ALA A 518 16.60 -5.83 -5.06
C ALA A 518 15.11 -6.20 -5.00
N GLY A 519 14.25 -5.18 -5.07
CA GLY A 519 12.83 -5.34 -5.20
C GLY A 519 11.98 -4.37 -4.37
N ASN A 520 10.69 -4.44 -4.65
CA ASN A 520 9.64 -3.73 -3.93
C ASN A 520 9.12 -4.57 -2.76
N LYS A 521 7.85 -4.48 -2.41
CA LYS A 521 7.35 -5.07 -1.17
C LYS A 521 7.30 -6.59 -1.26
N ALA A 522 7.73 -7.23 -0.19
CA ALA A 522 7.84 -8.67 -0.08
C ALA A 522 6.50 -9.33 0.26
N ASN A 523 6.29 -10.57 -0.15
CA ASN A 523 5.24 -11.45 0.38
C ASN A 523 5.84 -12.77 0.84
N PHE A 524 5.26 -13.36 1.89
CA PHE A 524 5.67 -14.66 2.40
C PHE A 524 4.74 -15.76 1.88
N SER A 525 5.31 -16.93 1.63
CA SER A 525 4.53 -18.15 1.38
C SER A 525 3.78 -18.58 2.64
N PHE A 526 2.73 -19.40 2.45
CA PHE A 526 1.88 -19.88 3.54
C PHE A 526 2.57 -20.90 4.46
N ASP A 527 3.68 -21.49 3.99
CA ASP A 527 4.62 -22.30 4.78
C ASP A 527 5.77 -21.47 5.39
N GLU A 528 5.78 -20.16 5.11
CA GLU A 528 6.78 -19.16 5.52
C GLU A 528 8.23 -19.52 5.18
N ARG A 529 8.40 -20.35 4.14
CA ARG A 529 9.70 -20.73 3.58
C ARG A 529 10.24 -19.73 2.57
N PHE A 530 9.36 -19.13 1.80
CA PHE A 530 9.74 -18.30 0.67
C PHE A 530 9.33 -16.85 0.90
N LEU A 531 10.18 -15.94 0.45
CA LEU A 531 9.85 -14.54 0.25
C LEU A 531 9.84 -14.26 -1.25
N VAL A 532 8.79 -13.60 -1.74
CA VAL A 532 8.67 -13.19 -3.14
C VAL A 532 8.50 -11.69 -3.25
N THR A 533 9.08 -11.09 -4.29
CA THR A 533 8.96 -9.66 -4.60
C THR A 533 9.03 -9.46 -6.11
N HIS A 534 8.77 -8.25 -6.59
CA HIS A 534 9.11 -7.87 -7.94
C HIS A 534 10.22 -6.81 -7.93
N HIS A 535 10.98 -6.76 -9.02
CA HIS A 535 12.07 -5.80 -9.23
C HIS A 535 11.96 -5.18 -10.62
N TYR A 536 12.01 -3.85 -10.70
CA TYR A 536 12.12 -3.15 -11.97
C TYR A 536 13.55 -3.21 -12.48
N LEU A 537 13.73 -3.78 -13.67
CA LEU A 537 15.06 -4.08 -14.18
C LEU A 537 15.83 -2.80 -14.48
N THR A 538 17.07 -2.75 -14.01
CA THR A 538 18.03 -1.68 -14.29
C THR A 538 19.16 -2.20 -15.17
N ARG A 539 20.12 -1.33 -15.51
CA ARG A 539 21.28 -1.73 -16.32
C ARG A 539 22.07 -2.85 -15.64
N GLU A 540 22.14 -2.84 -14.32
CA GLU A 540 22.91 -3.76 -13.49
C GLU A 540 22.44 -5.22 -13.59
N ASP A 541 21.20 -5.46 -14.05
CA ASP A 541 20.63 -6.81 -14.21
C ASP A 541 21.09 -7.56 -15.47
N PHE A 542 21.86 -6.89 -16.34
CA PHE A 542 22.24 -7.40 -17.66
C PHE A 542 23.76 -7.53 -17.78
N ALA A 543 24.21 -8.56 -18.51
CA ALA A 543 25.64 -8.82 -18.67
C ALA A 543 26.33 -7.77 -19.55
N SER A 544 25.58 -7.10 -20.43
CA SER A 544 26.12 -6.10 -21.36
C SER A 544 25.12 -4.99 -21.70
N ASP A 545 25.64 -3.87 -22.20
CA ASP A 545 24.81 -2.76 -22.70
C ASP A 545 23.92 -3.20 -23.88
N ALA A 546 24.42 -4.11 -24.73
CA ALA A 546 23.68 -4.65 -25.86
C ALA A 546 22.45 -5.45 -25.40
N GLU A 547 22.57 -6.19 -24.31
CA GLU A 547 21.46 -6.94 -23.71
C GLU A 547 20.44 -6.01 -23.04
N PHE A 548 20.90 -4.92 -22.42
CA PHE A 548 20.03 -3.91 -21.80
C PHE A 548 19.37 -2.96 -22.82
N ALA A 549 19.95 -2.77 -24.00
CA ALA A 549 19.51 -1.77 -24.98
C ALA A 549 18.00 -1.79 -25.27
N PRO A 550 17.33 -2.95 -25.43
CA PRO A 550 15.87 -2.99 -25.65
C PRO A 550 15.04 -2.42 -24.49
N TYR A 551 15.56 -2.51 -23.25
CA TYR A 551 14.87 -2.13 -22.03
C TYR A 551 15.05 -0.66 -21.68
N LYS A 552 16.11 0.00 -22.17
CA LYS A 552 16.46 1.38 -21.83
C LYS A 552 15.30 2.37 -21.99
N ASP A 553 14.49 2.21 -23.03
CA ASP A 553 13.39 3.13 -23.34
C ASP A 553 12.00 2.58 -22.98
N LYS A 554 11.90 1.28 -22.69
CA LYS A 554 10.63 0.60 -22.43
C LYS A 554 10.44 0.15 -20.98
N GLY A 555 11.52 -0.13 -20.27
CA GLY A 555 11.52 -0.77 -18.95
C GLY A 555 11.08 -2.23 -19.00
N ALA A 556 11.18 -2.91 -17.86
CA ALA A 556 10.56 -4.19 -17.57
C ALA A 556 10.61 -4.44 -16.06
N SER A 557 9.87 -5.43 -15.56
CA SER A 557 10.03 -5.92 -14.19
C SER A 557 9.86 -7.43 -14.10
N ASP A 558 10.55 -8.04 -13.13
CA ASP A 558 10.51 -9.48 -12.90
C ASP A 558 10.23 -9.86 -11.46
N ILE A 559 9.72 -11.08 -11.30
CA ILE A 559 9.48 -11.71 -10.01
C ILE A 559 10.77 -12.38 -9.52
N TYR A 560 11.11 -12.13 -8.26
CA TYR A 560 12.25 -12.72 -7.57
C TYR A 560 11.78 -13.42 -6.29
N MET A 561 12.40 -14.55 -5.97
CA MET A 561 12.10 -15.36 -4.81
C MET A 561 13.37 -15.69 -4.02
N ALA A 562 13.31 -15.56 -2.70
CA ALA A 562 14.32 -16.05 -1.77
C ALA A 562 13.78 -17.28 -1.01
N ASP A 563 14.57 -18.34 -0.94
CA ASP A 563 14.28 -19.56 -0.17
C ASP A 563 15.05 -19.54 1.15
N PHE A 564 14.34 -19.53 2.27
CA PHE A 564 14.95 -19.43 3.59
C PHE A 564 15.74 -20.67 4.00
N VAL A 565 15.38 -21.85 3.48
CA VAL A 565 16.04 -23.12 3.81
C VAL A 565 17.40 -23.20 3.10
N THR A 566 17.44 -22.86 1.81
CA THR A 566 18.65 -22.98 1.00
C THR A 566 19.50 -21.70 0.99
N GLY A 567 18.91 -20.54 1.28
CA GLY A 567 19.51 -19.22 1.09
C GLY A 567 19.56 -18.79 -0.38
N LYS A 568 18.98 -19.59 -1.31
CA LYS A 568 19.02 -19.30 -2.74
C LYS A 568 18.06 -18.17 -3.08
N LYS A 569 18.54 -17.20 -3.85
CA LYS A 569 17.74 -16.16 -4.51
C LYS A 569 17.59 -16.52 -5.99
N THR A 570 16.36 -16.50 -6.49
CA THR A 570 16.01 -16.99 -7.84
C THR A 570 15.11 -15.97 -8.53
N ARG A 571 15.50 -15.54 -9.73
CA ARG A 571 14.63 -14.80 -10.65
C ARG A 571 13.62 -15.79 -11.23
N ILE A 572 12.33 -15.60 -11.02
CA ILE A 572 11.26 -16.50 -11.47
C ILE A 572 10.84 -16.18 -12.90
N SER A 573 10.75 -14.89 -13.23
CA SER A 573 10.34 -14.44 -14.55
C SER A 573 11.44 -13.75 -15.34
N ARG A 574 11.31 -13.74 -16.66
CA ARG A 574 12.13 -12.97 -17.59
C ARG A 574 11.24 -12.26 -18.61
N MET A 575 10.68 -11.13 -18.19
CA MET A 575 9.83 -10.29 -19.03
C MET A 575 10.60 -9.67 -20.19
N ASN A 576 9.95 -9.51 -21.35
CA ASN A 576 10.52 -8.74 -22.46
C ASN A 576 10.42 -7.23 -22.17
N ALA A 577 11.15 -6.43 -22.95
CA ALA A 577 11.07 -4.98 -22.86
C ALA A 577 9.63 -4.47 -23.10
N GLY A 578 9.11 -3.69 -22.14
CA GLY A 578 7.72 -3.21 -22.10
C GLY A 578 6.75 -4.15 -21.38
N GLN A 579 7.22 -5.25 -20.78
CA GLN A 579 6.41 -6.17 -19.98
C GLN A 579 6.85 -6.10 -18.51
N PHE A 580 5.86 -6.05 -17.60
CA PHE A 580 6.09 -5.83 -16.17
C PHE A 580 5.37 -6.90 -15.37
N ALA A 581 6.11 -7.86 -14.81
CA ALA A 581 5.62 -8.79 -13.82
C ALA A 581 5.70 -8.14 -12.43
N ILE A 582 4.57 -8.00 -11.75
CA ILE A 582 4.45 -7.20 -10.52
C ILE A 582 3.48 -7.81 -9.51
N PHE A 583 3.61 -7.36 -8.27
CA PHE A 583 2.72 -7.70 -7.14
C PHE A 583 2.51 -9.20 -6.90
N PRO A 584 3.60 -9.99 -6.77
CA PRO A 584 3.48 -11.42 -6.52
C PRO A 584 2.94 -11.71 -5.13
N HIS A 585 2.08 -12.72 -5.04
CA HIS A 585 1.45 -13.20 -3.82
C HIS A 585 1.27 -14.72 -3.88
N PHE A 586 1.27 -15.39 -2.73
CA PHE A 586 1.21 -16.85 -2.66
C PHE A 586 -0.21 -17.36 -2.48
N ARG A 587 -0.52 -18.43 -3.21
CA ARG A 587 -1.58 -19.38 -2.87
C ARG A 587 -1.12 -20.28 -1.73
N SER A 588 -2.06 -20.86 -0.99
CA SER A 588 -1.75 -21.67 0.19
C SER A 588 -0.94 -22.94 -0.09
N ASP A 589 -0.96 -23.44 -1.33
CA ASP A 589 -0.24 -24.64 -1.76
C ASP A 589 1.09 -24.33 -2.49
N GLY A 590 1.51 -23.06 -2.50
CA GLY A 590 2.81 -22.63 -3.00
C GLY A 590 2.82 -22.06 -4.42
N TRP A 591 1.69 -22.02 -5.14
CA TRP A 591 1.64 -21.26 -6.40
C TRP A 591 1.86 -19.76 -6.15
N ILE A 592 2.66 -19.12 -7.00
CA ILE A 592 2.87 -17.67 -6.98
C ILE A 592 1.93 -17.06 -8.02
N MET A 593 0.98 -16.25 -7.56
CA MET A 593 0.06 -15.48 -8.39
C MET A 593 0.57 -14.05 -8.53
N PHE A 594 0.63 -13.52 -9.74
CA PHE A 594 1.08 -12.15 -9.99
C PHE A 594 0.42 -11.57 -11.24
N GLU A 595 0.59 -10.26 -11.41
CA GLU A 595 0.09 -9.55 -12.57
C GLU A 595 1.21 -9.35 -13.60
N VAL A 596 0.90 -9.53 -14.88
CA VAL A 596 1.75 -9.09 -15.98
C VAL A 596 1.05 -7.97 -16.72
N ARG A 597 1.66 -6.79 -16.72
CA ARG A 597 1.24 -5.65 -17.55
C ARG A 597 2.11 -5.61 -18.79
N ASP A 598 1.49 -5.84 -19.94
CA ASP A 598 2.15 -5.82 -21.24
C ASP A 598 1.81 -4.51 -21.95
N ALA A 599 2.74 -3.55 -21.90
CA ALA A 599 2.59 -2.27 -22.57
C ALA A 599 2.71 -2.37 -24.10
N VAL A 600 3.26 -3.47 -24.62
CA VAL A 600 3.36 -3.73 -26.07
C VAL A 600 2.01 -4.17 -26.62
N GLN A 601 1.31 -5.02 -25.89
CA GLN A 601 -0.04 -5.48 -26.25
C GLN A 601 -1.17 -4.60 -25.71
N ASN A 602 -0.85 -3.66 -24.81
CA ASN A 602 -1.82 -2.93 -24.01
C ASN A 602 -2.79 -3.87 -23.28
N LYS A 603 -2.23 -4.87 -22.60
CA LYS A 603 -2.99 -5.90 -21.88
C LYS A 603 -2.48 -6.13 -20.46
N VAL A 604 -3.38 -6.61 -19.61
CA VAL A 604 -3.07 -7.08 -18.26
C VAL A 604 -3.44 -8.55 -18.14
N PHE A 605 -2.59 -9.34 -17.50
CA PHE A 605 -2.80 -10.77 -17.28
C PHE A 605 -2.62 -11.13 -15.81
N VAL A 606 -3.41 -12.10 -15.33
CA VAL A 606 -3.10 -12.84 -14.10
C VAL A 606 -2.29 -14.07 -14.47
N VAL A 607 -1.14 -14.26 -13.85
CA VAL A 607 -0.22 -15.37 -14.12
C VAL A 607 0.05 -16.15 -12.84
N ALA A 608 0.08 -17.48 -12.96
CA ALA A 608 0.42 -18.41 -11.90
C ALA A 608 1.77 -19.09 -12.21
N ALA A 609 2.70 -19.12 -11.25
CA ALA A 609 3.99 -19.83 -11.37
C ALA A 609 4.18 -20.88 -10.28
N ASP A 610 4.72 -22.05 -10.65
CA ASP A 610 4.95 -23.19 -9.74
C ASP A 610 6.36 -23.26 -9.14
N ALA A 611 7.15 -22.18 -9.28
CA ALA A 611 8.57 -22.17 -8.93
C ALA A 611 8.84 -22.54 -7.45
N ALA A 612 8.02 -22.05 -6.51
CA ALA A 612 8.18 -22.38 -5.09
C ALA A 612 7.86 -23.85 -4.80
N ILE A 613 6.87 -24.43 -5.49
CA ILE A 613 6.52 -25.86 -5.38
C ILE A 613 7.70 -26.72 -5.87
N ARG A 614 8.28 -26.36 -7.02
CA ARG A 614 9.46 -27.05 -7.57
C ARG A 614 10.67 -26.94 -6.65
N ALA A 615 10.94 -25.74 -6.12
CA ALA A 615 12.03 -25.52 -5.18
C ALA A 615 11.86 -26.35 -3.89
N ALA A 616 10.64 -26.39 -3.34
CA ALA A 616 10.32 -27.17 -2.15
C ALA A 616 10.48 -28.68 -2.38
N LYS A 617 10.12 -29.20 -3.56
CA LYS A 617 10.34 -30.60 -3.92
C LYS A 617 11.81 -30.95 -4.12
N ALA A 618 12.57 -30.07 -4.78
CA ALA A 618 13.99 -30.28 -5.05
C ALA A 618 14.82 -30.28 -3.75
N THR A 619 14.38 -29.49 -2.76
CA THR A 619 15.01 -29.41 -1.44
C THR A 619 13.92 -29.39 -0.37
N PRO A 620 13.42 -30.55 0.09
CA PRO A 620 12.38 -30.61 1.10
C PRO A 620 12.75 -29.86 2.37
N THR A 621 11.76 -29.24 3.02
CA THR A 621 11.94 -28.65 4.34
C THR A 621 12.32 -29.76 5.34
N PRO A 622 13.42 -29.62 6.11
CA PRO A 622 13.89 -30.64 7.05
C PRO A 622 12.83 -31.09 8.07
#